data_AF-A0A7H8RAM8-F1
#
_entry.id   AF-A0A7H8RAM8-F1
#
_cell.length_a   1.000
_cell.length_b   1.000
_cell.length_c   1.000
_cell.angle_alpha   90.00
_cell.angle_beta   90.00
_cell.angle_gamma   90.00
#
_symmetry.space_group_name_H-M   'P 1'
#
loop_
_entity.id
_entity.type
_entity.pdbx_description
1 polymer ?
#
loop_
_entity_poly.entity_id
_entity_poly.type
_entity_poly.pdbx_seq_one_letter_code
_entity_poly.pdbx_strand_id
1 'polypeptide(L)'
;MKIELLSLVNRRRIRQLLEPIAALVDLEPVLKNGPHGSAFQPAQSQGDPIQIIDDENTGKPPQLIEMSDSFSGQLSSVSAYETLKAGCRVLYHRTQPFMPPQNQHYRWRIGVSTVKIGAQSFISGLNLFPSGSQSNITGRLLGFRNPASEVWIEIPPTSQVKALCAAFSSQGLRGIKFTFTNCDSTDWVGSSSDPRITQEILSTTENMNQHYLLVGLDRFKIVSLGLGELTNYPGSSLESLPRNV
;
A
#
# COMPACT_ATOMS: atom_id res chain seq x y z
N MET A 1 17.37 -48.01 -15.74
CA MET A 1 18.09 -46.91 -15.07
C MET A 1 17.83 -45.51 -15.66
N LYS A 2 17.78 -45.29 -17.00
CA LYS A 2 17.47 -43.96 -17.60
C LYS A 2 16.04 -43.44 -17.35
N ILE A 3 15.06 -44.33 -17.21
CA ILE A 3 13.62 -43.98 -17.09
C ILE A 3 13.30 -43.37 -15.71
N GLU A 4 13.91 -43.86 -14.64
CA GLU A 4 13.73 -43.32 -13.28
C GLU A 4 14.35 -41.92 -13.13
N LEU A 5 15.50 -41.68 -13.76
CA LEU A 5 16.13 -40.36 -13.79
C LEU A 5 15.24 -39.32 -14.49
N LEU A 6 14.61 -39.68 -15.61
CA LEU A 6 13.68 -38.80 -16.32
C LEU A 6 12.39 -38.54 -15.52
N SER A 7 11.87 -39.54 -14.79
CA SER A 7 10.67 -39.37 -13.95
C SER A 7 10.92 -38.41 -12.78
N LEU A 8 12.11 -38.47 -12.17
CA LEU A 8 12.50 -37.58 -11.08
C LEU A 8 12.75 -36.14 -11.56
N VAL A 9 13.34 -35.96 -12.74
CA VAL A 9 13.51 -34.63 -13.37
C VAL A 9 12.15 -34.01 -13.70
N ASN A 10 11.23 -34.78 -14.29
CA ASN A 10 9.88 -34.31 -14.58
C ASN A 10 9.11 -33.98 -13.30
N ARG A 11 9.21 -34.81 -12.26
CA ARG A 11 8.59 -34.54 -10.95
C ARG A 11 9.12 -33.26 -10.32
N ARG A 12 10.43 -33.01 -10.39
CA ARG A 12 11.05 -31.77 -9.86
C ARG A 12 10.57 -30.55 -10.63
N ARG A 13 10.53 -30.61 -11.96
CA ARG A 13 10.03 -29.53 -12.82
C ARG A 13 8.55 -29.23 -12.55
N ILE A 14 7.70 -30.26 -12.48
CA ILE A 14 6.27 -30.10 -12.18
C ILE A 14 6.08 -29.49 -10.79
N ARG A 15 6.83 -29.96 -9.78
CA ARG A 15 6.78 -29.37 -8.44
C ARG A 15 7.11 -27.88 -8.46
N GLN A 16 8.17 -27.47 -9.16
CA GLN A 16 8.56 -26.06 -9.26
C GLN A 16 7.48 -25.18 -9.94
N LEU A 17 6.64 -25.76 -10.80
CA LEU A 17 5.52 -25.05 -11.43
C LEU A 17 4.28 -24.99 -10.52
N LEU A 18 4.03 -26.03 -9.72
CA LEU A 18 2.86 -26.11 -8.84
C LEU A 18 3.08 -25.45 -7.49
N GLU A 19 4.30 -25.42 -6.98
CA GLU A 19 4.65 -24.85 -5.68
C GLU A 19 4.23 -23.38 -5.53
N PRO A 20 4.41 -22.50 -6.54
CA PRO A 20 3.87 -21.14 -6.47
C PRO A 20 2.33 -21.09 -6.35
N ILE A 21 1.62 -22.02 -6.99
CA ILE A 21 0.15 -22.09 -6.95
C ILE A 21 -0.31 -22.59 -5.58
N ALA A 22 0.32 -23.65 -5.06
CA ALA A 22 0.05 -24.18 -3.73
C ALA A 22 0.29 -23.13 -2.64
N ALA A 23 1.41 -22.39 -2.73
CA ALA A 23 1.71 -21.31 -1.80
C ALA A 23 0.65 -20.20 -1.80
N LEU A 24 0.05 -19.89 -2.96
CA LEU A 24 -1.05 -18.92 -3.04
C LEU A 24 -2.33 -19.42 -2.36
N VAL A 25 -2.64 -20.72 -2.48
CA VAL A 25 -3.78 -21.34 -1.79
C VAL A 25 -3.56 -21.32 -0.28
N ASP A 26 -2.34 -21.60 0.18
CA ASP A 26 -1.99 -21.58 1.61
C ASP A 26 -2.04 -20.17 2.23
N LEU A 27 -1.93 -19.12 1.40
CA LEU A 27 -2.04 -17.71 1.82
C LEU A 27 -3.49 -17.25 1.96
N GLU A 28 -4.45 -17.89 1.29
CA GLU A 28 -5.86 -17.49 1.29
C GLU A 28 -6.49 -17.42 2.69
N PRO A 29 -6.25 -18.37 3.62
CA PRO A 29 -6.78 -18.29 4.98
C PRO A 29 -6.26 -17.08 5.76
N VAL A 30 -4.99 -16.68 5.52
CA VAL A 30 -4.35 -15.55 6.19
C VAL A 30 -4.93 -14.22 5.69
N LEU A 31 -5.34 -14.17 4.43
CA LEU A 31 -5.80 -12.97 3.74
C LEU A 31 -7.33 -12.90 3.59
N LYS A 32 -8.06 -13.83 4.21
CA LYS A 32 -9.51 -14.03 4.05
C LYS A 32 -10.35 -12.81 4.42
N ASN A 33 -9.86 -11.96 5.31
CA ASN A 33 -10.56 -10.74 5.73
C ASN A 33 -10.49 -9.60 4.69
N GLY A 34 -9.85 -9.85 3.54
CA GLY A 34 -9.62 -8.84 2.53
C GLY A 34 -8.57 -7.80 2.94
N PRO A 35 -8.32 -6.80 2.09
CA PRO A 35 -7.37 -5.75 2.39
C PRO A 35 -7.96 -4.73 3.38
N HIS A 36 -7.13 -4.31 4.33
CA HIS A 36 -7.45 -3.31 5.33
C HIS A 36 -7.31 -1.88 4.77
N GLY A 37 -7.95 -0.93 5.45
CA GLY A 37 -8.02 0.49 5.09
C GLY A 37 -9.39 0.89 4.55
N SER A 38 -9.70 2.19 4.59
CA SER A 38 -10.93 2.73 4.00
C SER A 38 -10.87 2.61 2.48
N ALA A 39 -11.99 2.23 1.85
CA ALA A 39 -12.07 2.19 0.40
C ALA A 39 -12.08 3.63 -0.16
N PHE A 40 -11.55 3.82 -1.37
CA PHE A 40 -11.70 5.07 -2.09
C PHE A 40 -11.91 4.82 -3.58
N GLN A 41 -12.49 5.79 -4.27
CA GLN A 41 -12.56 5.79 -5.72
C GLN A 41 -11.50 6.73 -6.30
N PRO A 42 -10.63 6.25 -7.21
CA PRO A 42 -9.69 7.13 -7.87
C PRO A 42 -10.44 8.19 -8.69
N ALA A 43 -9.85 9.38 -8.74
CA ALA A 43 -10.30 10.49 -9.57
C ALA A 43 -10.44 10.10 -11.05
N GLN A 44 -11.46 10.65 -11.73
CA GLN A 44 -11.67 10.41 -13.16
C GLN A 44 -10.70 11.21 -14.03
N SER A 45 -10.24 12.36 -13.54
CA SER A 45 -9.24 13.18 -14.21
C SER A 45 -8.05 13.48 -13.30
N GLN A 46 -6.90 13.76 -13.91
CA GLN A 46 -5.68 14.07 -13.18
C GLN A 46 -5.86 15.40 -12.43
N GLY A 47 -5.72 15.36 -11.11
CA GLY A 47 -5.88 16.54 -10.24
C GLY A 47 -7.23 16.63 -9.53
N ASP A 48 -8.21 15.76 -9.84
CA ASP A 48 -9.44 15.74 -9.05
C ASP A 48 -9.18 15.13 -7.65
N PRO A 49 -9.88 15.62 -6.62
CA PRO A 49 -9.82 15.03 -5.30
C PRO A 49 -10.44 13.62 -5.28
N ILE A 50 -9.82 12.74 -4.51
CA ILE A 50 -10.24 11.37 -4.27
C ILE A 50 -11.28 11.34 -3.15
N GLN A 51 -12.38 10.63 -3.36
CA GLN A 51 -13.42 10.47 -2.36
C GLN A 51 -13.21 9.19 -1.55
N ILE A 52 -13.14 9.32 -0.21
CA ILE A 52 -13.16 8.16 0.69
C ILE A 52 -14.60 7.64 0.79
N ILE A 53 -14.75 6.34 0.55
CA ILE A 53 -16.00 5.60 0.71
C ILE A 53 -15.92 4.95 2.09
N ASP A 54 -16.30 5.71 3.13
CA ASP A 54 -16.51 5.11 4.45
C ASP A 54 -17.89 4.44 4.47
N ASP A 55 -17.91 3.17 4.88
CA ASP A 55 -19.11 2.32 4.97
C ASP A 55 -20.01 2.69 6.17
N GLU A 56 -19.55 3.61 7.02
CA GLU A 56 -20.32 4.08 8.17
C GLU A 56 -21.06 5.38 7.84
N ASN A 57 -22.35 5.17 7.56
CA ASN A 57 -23.46 6.09 7.35
C ASN A 57 -23.63 7.14 8.48
N THR A 58 -22.60 7.94 8.76
CA THR A 58 -22.49 8.83 9.93
C THR A 58 -22.94 10.27 9.66
N GLY A 59 -23.62 10.53 8.53
CA GLY A 59 -24.10 11.87 8.17
C GLY A 59 -22.99 12.92 8.01
N LYS A 60 -21.72 12.49 8.02
CA LYS A 60 -20.57 13.36 7.79
C LYS A 60 -20.38 13.59 6.30
N PRO A 61 -19.96 14.81 5.89
CA PRO A 61 -19.64 15.07 4.50
C PRO A 61 -18.50 14.13 4.04
N PRO A 62 -18.49 13.76 2.75
CA PRO A 62 -17.44 12.92 2.20
C PRO A 62 -16.08 13.56 2.41
N GLN A 63 -15.11 12.77 2.87
CA GLN A 63 -13.72 13.20 2.98
C GLN A 63 -13.07 13.16 1.61
N LEU A 64 -12.48 14.28 1.22
CA LEU A 64 -11.80 14.47 -0.05
C LEU A 64 -10.29 14.55 0.18
N ILE A 65 -9.53 13.70 -0.51
CA ILE A 65 -8.06 13.66 -0.47
C ILE A 65 -7.52 14.22 -1.78
N GLU A 66 -6.66 15.23 -1.71
CA GLU A 66 -5.87 15.66 -2.85
C GLU A 66 -4.59 14.83 -2.90
N MET A 67 -4.38 14.12 -4.01
CA MET A 67 -3.19 13.28 -4.20
C MET A 67 -2.00 14.17 -4.54
N SER A 68 -0.96 14.13 -3.71
CA SER A 68 0.25 14.93 -3.91
C SER A 68 1.30 14.20 -4.74
N ASP A 69 1.41 12.89 -4.56
CA ASP A 69 2.40 12.07 -5.25
C ASP A 69 1.92 10.62 -5.38
N SER A 70 2.28 9.94 -6.47
CA SER A 70 1.91 8.53 -6.66
C SER A 70 2.85 7.80 -7.61
N PHE A 71 3.09 6.54 -7.29
CA PHE A 71 3.91 5.65 -8.07
C PHE A 71 3.26 4.28 -8.24
N SER A 72 3.44 3.66 -9.40
CA SER A 72 2.82 2.39 -9.76
C SER A 72 3.81 1.48 -10.47
N GLY A 73 3.70 0.17 -10.21
CA GLY A 73 4.41 -0.85 -10.99
C GLY A 73 3.90 -0.98 -12.43
N GLN A 74 2.78 -0.34 -12.76
CA GLN A 74 2.23 -0.29 -14.11
C GLN A 74 2.88 0.84 -14.90
N LEU A 75 3.85 0.49 -15.75
CA LEU A 75 4.44 1.42 -16.72
C LEU A 75 3.33 1.94 -17.65
N SER A 76 3.14 3.25 -17.68
CA SER A 76 2.13 3.91 -18.49
C SER A 76 2.38 3.69 -19.99
N SER A 77 1.29 3.43 -20.72
CA SER A 77 1.13 3.27 -22.18
C SER A 77 0.95 1.85 -22.72
N VAL A 78 -0.05 1.12 -22.23
CA VAL A 78 -0.67 0.12 -23.09
C VAL A 78 -2.18 0.17 -22.97
N SER A 79 -2.84 0.24 -24.12
CA SER A 79 -4.29 0.31 -24.30
C SER A 79 -5.03 -0.72 -23.45
N ALA A 80 -6.31 -0.46 -23.17
CA ALA A 80 -7.20 -1.31 -22.37
C ALA A 80 -7.33 -2.79 -22.84
N TYR A 81 -6.67 -3.16 -23.94
CA TYR A 81 -6.60 -4.50 -24.51
C TYR A 81 -5.33 -5.30 -24.14
N GLU A 82 -4.31 -4.70 -23.51
CA GLU A 82 -3.07 -5.41 -23.11
C GLU A 82 -2.89 -5.56 -21.59
N THR A 83 -3.92 -5.25 -20.81
CA THR A 83 -3.95 -5.28 -19.33
C THR A 83 -3.70 -6.67 -18.72
N LEU A 84 -3.56 -7.72 -19.55
CA LEU A 84 -3.33 -9.10 -19.14
C LEU A 84 -1.84 -9.50 -19.03
N LYS A 85 -0.87 -8.66 -19.47
CA LYS A 85 0.52 -9.13 -19.57
C LYS A 85 1.38 -9.03 -18.30
N ALA A 86 1.06 -8.17 -17.32
CA ALA A 86 1.97 -7.89 -16.20
C ALA A 86 1.58 -8.46 -14.82
N GLY A 87 0.43 -9.12 -14.67
CA GLY A 87 0.02 -9.70 -13.37
C GLY A 87 -0.16 -8.67 -12.24
N CYS A 88 -0.35 -7.41 -12.60
CA CYS A 88 -0.29 -6.23 -11.73
C CYS A 88 -1.59 -5.40 -11.80
N ARG A 89 -2.73 -6.07 -11.94
CA ARG A 89 -4.03 -5.39 -12.04
C ARG A 89 -4.44 -4.91 -10.65
N VAL A 90 -4.67 -3.60 -10.51
CA VAL A 90 -5.31 -3.04 -9.32
C VAL A 90 -6.75 -3.56 -9.24
N LEU A 91 -7.08 -4.21 -8.13
CA LEU A 91 -8.41 -4.72 -7.80
C LEU A 91 -9.06 -3.95 -6.66
N TYR A 92 -8.26 -3.41 -5.74
CA TYR A 92 -8.73 -2.65 -4.59
C TYR A 92 -7.95 -1.35 -4.44
N HIS A 93 -8.65 -0.28 -4.09
CA HIS A 93 -8.09 1.00 -3.70
C HIS A 93 -8.36 1.19 -2.21
N ARG A 94 -7.30 1.34 -1.41
CA ARG A 94 -7.38 1.49 0.05
C ARG A 94 -6.56 2.66 0.52
N THR A 95 -7.08 3.40 1.49
CA THR A 95 -6.40 4.55 2.08
C THR A 95 -6.44 4.47 3.60
N GLN A 96 -5.42 5.02 4.25
CA GLN A 96 -5.37 5.13 5.70
C GLN A 96 -4.58 6.38 6.10
N PRO A 97 -4.97 7.07 7.19
CA PRO A 97 -4.16 8.13 7.78
C PRO A 97 -2.74 7.68 8.09
N PHE A 98 -1.77 8.31 7.44
CA PHE A 98 -0.36 7.99 7.50
C PHE A 98 0.34 9.05 8.34
N MET A 99 0.62 8.68 9.59
CA MET A 99 1.10 9.50 10.72
C MET A 99 -0.01 10.03 11.67
N PRO A 100 0.27 10.05 12.99
CA PRO A 100 -0.57 10.71 13.98
C PRO A 100 -0.31 12.23 13.99
N PRO A 101 -1.23 13.03 14.55
CA PRO A 101 -0.97 14.43 14.88
C PRO A 101 0.26 14.56 15.80
N GLN A 102 1.07 15.61 15.62
CA GLN A 102 2.33 15.88 16.34
C GLN A 102 2.21 15.88 17.87
N ASN A 103 1.00 16.06 18.42
CA ASN A 103 0.76 16.21 19.86
C ASN A 103 0.64 14.89 20.65
N GLN A 104 1.06 13.76 20.08
CA GLN A 104 0.90 12.45 20.73
C GLN A 104 2.23 11.95 21.30
N HIS A 105 2.30 11.76 22.63
CA HIS A 105 3.46 11.25 23.36
C HIS A 105 3.72 9.73 23.17
N TYR A 106 3.01 9.07 22.25
CA TYR A 106 3.20 7.65 21.97
C TYR A 106 4.42 7.47 21.07
N ARG A 107 5.25 6.45 21.35
CA ARG A 107 6.21 5.98 20.35
C ARG A 107 5.43 5.27 19.27
N TRP A 108 5.81 5.42 18.01
CA TRP A 108 5.12 4.75 16.90
C TRP A 108 6.05 3.78 16.21
N ARG A 109 5.47 2.69 15.70
CA ARG A 109 6.14 1.67 14.91
C ARG A 109 5.42 1.47 13.59
N ILE A 110 6.20 1.12 12.58
CA ILE A 110 5.69 0.73 11.27
C ILE A 110 5.94 -0.76 11.11
N GLY A 111 4.87 -1.54 10.99
CA GLY A 111 4.91 -2.93 10.57
C GLY A 111 4.81 -3.00 9.05
N VAL A 112 5.71 -3.75 8.42
CA VAL A 112 5.70 -4.00 6.97
C VAL A 112 5.51 -5.50 6.75
N SER A 113 4.36 -5.88 6.19
CA SER A 113 4.04 -7.26 5.85
C SER A 113 4.52 -7.60 4.43
N THR A 114 4.99 -8.82 4.23
CA THR A 114 5.41 -9.32 2.92
C THR A 114 4.71 -10.62 2.54
N VAL A 115 4.67 -10.89 1.24
CA VAL A 115 4.13 -12.13 0.69
C VAL A 115 5.09 -12.68 -0.35
N LYS A 116 5.27 -14.01 -0.36
CA LYS A 116 6.03 -14.70 -1.40
C LYS A 116 5.08 -15.22 -2.46
N ILE A 117 5.34 -14.87 -3.71
CA ILE A 117 4.63 -15.37 -4.88
C ILE A 117 5.69 -15.93 -5.82
N GLY A 118 5.74 -17.26 -5.94
CA GLY A 118 6.84 -17.95 -6.61
C GLY A 118 8.20 -17.64 -5.96
N ALA A 119 9.20 -17.30 -6.78
CA ALA A 119 10.55 -16.99 -6.31
C ALA A 119 10.72 -15.56 -5.76
N GLN A 120 9.61 -14.83 -5.59
CA GLN A 120 9.59 -13.38 -5.54
C GLN A 120 8.82 -12.91 -4.29
N SER A 121 9.39 -11.97 -3.54
CA SER A 121 8.75 -11.36 -2.36
C SER A 121 8.20 -9.98 -2.68
N PHE A 122 6.99 -9.69 -2.22
CA PHE A 122 6.32 -8.41 -2.42
C PHE A 122 5.82 -7.85 -1.09
N ILE A 123 5.68 -6.53 -1.00
CA ILE A 123 5.05 -5.88 0.13
C ILE A 123 3.53 -6.08 0.02
N SER A 124 2.92 -6.64 1.06
CA SER A 124 1.50 -6.96 1.08
C SER A 124 0.66 -5.95 1.86
N GLY A 125 1.24 -5.35 2.90
CA GLY A 125 0.52 -4.41 3.75
C GLY A 125 1.45 -3.66 4.70
N LEU A 126 0.89 -2.61 5.29
CA LEU A 126 1.54 -1.71 6.22
C LEU A 126 0.67 -1.56 7.47
N ASN A 127 1.32 -1.33 8.60
CA ASN A 127 0.66 -1.20 9.89
C ASN A 127 1.31 -0.09 10.70
N LEU A 128 0.57 0.98 11.01
CA LEU A 128 1.04 1.98 11.95
C LEU A 128 0.50 1.67 13.33
N PHE A 129 1.40 1.35 14.26
CA PHE A 129 1.04 0.91 15.60
C PHE A 129 1.68 1.81 16.67
N PRO A 130 0.91 2.32 17.63
CA PRO A 130 1.47 3.00 18.79
C PRO A 130 2.16 1.98 19.71
N SER A 131 3.46 2.12 19.88
CA SER A 131 4.28 1.39 20.84
C SER A 131 4.15 2.01 22.24
N GLY A 132 3.46 1.32 23.14
CA GLY A 132 3.29 1.73 24.55
C GLY A 132 2.41 0.77 25.35
N SER A 133 2.67 0.66 26.66
CA SER A 133 2.07 -0.35 27.55
C SER A 133 0.59 -0.14 27.89
N GLN A 134 -0.06 0.95 27.44
CA GLN A 134 -1.44 1.29 27.80
C GLN A 134 -2.25 1.91 26.64
N SER A 135 -1.97 1.50 25.39
CA SER A 135 -2.71 2.01 24.24
C SER A 135 -3.90 1.09 23.91
N ASN A 136 -5.13 1.56 24.16
CA ASN A 136 -6.37 0.99 23.58
C ASN A 136 -6.54 1.35 22.09
N ILE A 137 -5.56 2.01 21.47
CA ILE A 137 -5.62 2.46 20.08
C ILE A 137 -5.30 1.27 19.18
N THR A 138 -6.29 0.85 18.41
CA THR A 138 -6.13 -0.14 17.35
C THR A 138 -5.15 0.38 16.29
N GLY A 139 -4.20 -0.47 15.87
CA GLY A 139 -3.27 -0.14 14.80
C GLY A 139 -3.99 0.26 13.51
N ARG A 140 -3.35 1.11 12.71
CA ARG A 140 -3.86 1.56 11.41
C ARG A 140 -3.28 0.64 10.34
N LEU A 141 -4.06 -0.37 9.95
CA LEU A 141 -3.69 -1.35 8.95
C LEU A 141 -4.08 -0.87 7.54
N LEU A 142 -3.18 -1.10 6.58
CA LEU A 142 -3.40 -0.82 5.17
C LEU A 142 -2.95 -2.02 4.33
N GLY A 143 -3.84 -2.53 3.47
CA GLY A 143 -3.57 -3.69 2.62
C GLY A 143 -3.66 -5.02 3.38
N PHE A 144 -2.88 -6.01 2.92
CA PHE A 144 -2.92 -7.38 3.39
C PHE A 144 -1.89 -7.61 4.50
N ARG A 145 -2.37 -7.78 5.73
CA ARG A 145 -1.51 -8.09 6.87
C ARG A 145 -1.07 -9.55 6.80
N ASN A 146 0.23 -9.78 6.98
CA ASN A 146 0.80 -11.11 7.15
C ASN A 146 1.71 -11.14 8.39
N PRO A 147 1.16 -11.46 9.58
CA PRO A 147 1.91 -11.44 10.84
C PRO A 147 3.17 -12.32 10.82
N ALA A 148 3.18 -13.41 10.06
CA ALA A 148 4.33 -14.32 9.97
C ALA A 148 5.56 -13.72 9.27
N SER A 149 5.38 -12.59 8.59
CA SER A 149 6.41 -11.92 7.78
C SER A 149 6.61 -10.45 8.15
N GLU A 150 5.92 -9.99 9.19
CA GLU A 150 5.84 -8.57 9.55
C GLU A 150 7.17 -8.11 10.15
N VAL A 151 7.83 -7.15 9.49
CA VAL A 151 9.04 -6.49 9.99
C VAL A 151 8.64 -5.19 10.66
N TRP A 152 9.08 -4.99 11.90
CA TRP A 152 8.78 -3.80 12.68
C TRP A 152 9.93 -2.80 12.65
N ILE A 153 9.59 -1.55 12.36
CA ILE A 153 10.50 -0.41 12.31
C ILE A 153 10.08 0.57 13.40
N GLU A 154 11.00 0.90 14.29
CA GLU A 154 10.80 1.98 15.28
C GLU A 154 10.89 3.33 14.57
N ILE A 155 9.93 4.21 14.83
CA ILE A 155 10.08 5.62 14.48
C ILE A 155 10.93 6.26 15.57
N PRO A 156 12.04 6.95 15.23
CA PRO A 156 12.88 7.61 16.21
C PRO A 156 12.07 8.57 17.10
N PRO A 157 12.40 8.67 18.41
CA PRO A 157 11.75 9.62 19.29
C PRO A 157 11.78 11.02 18.69
N THR A 158 10.68 11.77 18.80
CA THR A 158 10.56 13.16 18.29
C THR A 158 10.70 13.34 16.78
N SER A 159 10.82 12.26 16.01
CA SER A 159 10.88 12.32 14.54
C SER A 159 9.58 11.85 13.90
N GLN A 160 9.35 12.27 12.66
CA GLN A 160 8.23 11.83 11.84
C GLN A 160 8.74 11.23 10.54
N VAL A 161 7.91 10.43 9.86
CA VAL A 161 8.21 10.01 8.48
C VAL A 161 8.14 11.25 7.60
N LYS A 162 9.26 11.55 6.93
CA LYS A 162 9.39 12.65 5.97
C LYS A 162 9.22 12.18 4.53
N ALA A 163 9.69 10.97 4.24
CA ALA A 163 9.59 10.39 2.92
C ALA A 163 9.54 8.87 2.97
N LEU A 164 8.95 8.29 1.94
CA LEU A 164 8.87 6.86 1.71
C LEU A 164 9.56 6.56 0.39
N CYS A 165 10.61 5.74 0.44
CA CYS A 165 11.25 5.22 -0.76
C CYS A 165 10.61 3.89 -1.13
N ALA A 166 10.06 3.78 -2.34
CA ALA A 166 9.39 2.60 -2.84
C ALA A 166 10.21 1.96 -3.96
N ALA A 167 10.39 0.64 -3.90
CA ALA A 167 11.07 -0.14 -4.92
C ALA A 167 10.02 -0.99 -5.65
N PHE A 168 9.67 -0.64 -6.88
CA PHE A 168 8.68 -1.35 -7.68
C PHE A 168 9.31 -2.17 -8.80
N SER A 169 8.71 -3.32 -9.07
CA SER A 169 8.89 -4.05 -10.32
C SER A 169 7.61 -3.95 -11.14
N SER A 170 7.62 -4.43 -12.39
CA SER A 170 6.41 -4.58 -13.20
C SER A 170 5.33 -5.46 -12.56
N GLN A 171 5.70 -6.25 -11.53
CA GLN A 171 4.82 -7.13 -10.77
C GLN A 171 4.42 -6.57 -9.40
N GLY A 172 4.81 -5.35 -9.04
CA GLY A 172 4.33 -4.67 -7.82
C GLY A 172 5.46 -4.25 -6.88
N LEU A 173 5.08 -3.81 -5.68
CA LEU A 173 6.00 -3.27 -4.67
C LEU A 173 6.89 -4.36 -4.09
N ARG A 174 8.20 -4.24 -4.31
CA ARG A 174 9.24 -5.21 -3.93
C ARG A 174 9.94 -4.85 -2.64
N GLY A 175 10.06 -3.56 -2.38
CA GLY A 175 10.72 -3.07 -1.19
C GLY A 175 10.22 -1.70 -0.79
N ILE A 176 10.38 -1.39 0.48
CA ILE A 176 10.03 -0.09 1.05
C ILE A 176 11.08 0.32 2.08
N LYS A 177 11.34 1.62 2.14
CA LYS A 177 12.22 2.26 3.11
C LYS A 177 11.61 3.58 3.56
N PHE A 178 11.88 3.98 4.79
CA PHE A 178 11.39 5.24 5.35
C PHE A 178 12.57 6.17 5.65
N THR A 179 12.35 7.46 5.41
CA THR A 179 13.27 8.53 5.82
C THR A 179 12.54 9.43 6.80
N PHE A 180 13.20 9.79 7.88
CA PHE A 180 12.63 10.56 8.98
C PHE A 180 13.05 12.03 8.94
N THR A 181 12.34 12.87 9.67
CA THR A 181 12.61 14.32 9.75
C THR A 181 13.98 14.66 10.32
N ASN A 182 14.56 13.79 11.15
CA ASN A 182 15.93 13.91 11.66
C ASN A 182 17.02 13.45 10.66
N CYS A 183 16.64 13.19 9.40
CA CYS A 183 17.49 12.67 8.32
C CYS A 183 17.95 11.22 8.50
N ASP A 184 17.54 10.53 9.56
CA ASP A 184 17.76 9.09 9.67
C ASP A 184 16.91 8.36 8.63
N SER A 185 17.38 7.20 8.20
CA SER A 185 16.68 6.38 7.22
C SER A 185 16.78 4.92 7.59
N THR A 186 15.72 4.16 7.32
CA THR A 186 15.68 2.73 7.63
C THR A 186 16.47 1.94 6.60
N ASP A 187 16.79 0.69 6.93
CA ASP A 187 17.11 -0.29 5.91
C ASP A 187 15.88 -0.57 5.03
N TRP A 188 16.14 -1.13 3.84
CA TRP A 188 15.07 -1.61 2.97
C TRP A 188 14.41 -2.85 3.58
N VAL A 189 13.08 -2.82 3.72
CA VAL A 189 12.31 -4.05 3.90
C VAL A 189 11.94 -4.58 2.52
N GLY A 190 12.37 -5.79 2.20
CA GLY A 190 12.17 -6.40 0.88
C GLY A 190 13.39 -6.27 -0.04
N SER A 191 13.17 -6.20 -1.35
CA SER A 191 14.23 -6.12 -2.36
C SER A 191 14.24 -4.77 -3.07
N SER A 192 15.41 -4.15 -3.23
CA SER A 192 15.58 -2.87 -3.92
C SER A 192 16.66 -2.86 -5.00
N SER A 193 17.54 -3.87 -5.04
CA SER A 193 18.75 -3.90 -5.87
C SER A 193 18.66 -4.77 -7.13
N ASP A 194 17.49 -5.30 -7.46
CA ASP A 194 17.29 -6.09 -8.69
C ASP A 194 17.28 -5.16 -9.91
N PRO A 195 17.94 -5.50 -11.04
CA PRO A 195 17.94 -4.68 -12.25
C PRO A 195 16.55 -4.37 -12.83
N ARG A 196 15.52 -5.14 -12.45
CA ARG A 196 14.12 -4.94 -12.88
C ARG A 196 13.31 -4.08 -11.92
N ILE A 197 13.96 -3.50 -10.91
CA ILE A 197 13.33 -2.66 -9.91
C ILE A 197 13.65 -1.19 -10.18
N THR A 198 12.60 -0.38 -10.21
CA THR A 198 12.66 1.08 -10.20
C THR A 198 12.43 1.57 -8.78
N GLN A 199 13.23 2.53 -8.33
CA GLN A 199 13.09 3.17 -7.03
C GLN A 199 12.55 4.59 -7.18
N GLU A 200 11.60 4.96 -6.33
CA GLU A 200 11.01 6.29 -6.30
C GLU A 200 10.85 6.78 -4.86
N ILE A 201 10.85 8.10 -4.66
CA ILE A 201 10.72 8.73 -3.35
C ILE A 201 9.43 9.52 -3.33
N LEU A 202 8.49 9.07 -2.48
CA LEU A 202 7.26 9.79 -2.17
C LEU A 202 7.52 10.67 -0.94
N SER A 203 7.51 11.98 -1.11
CA SER A 203 7.78 12.93 -0.02
C SER A 203 6.49 13.49 0.56
N THR A 204 6.40 13.58 1.88
CA THR A 204 5.32 14.34 2.53
C THR A 204 5.64 15.83 2.44
N THR A 205 4.63 16.67 2.22
CA THR A 205 4.84 18.12 2.35
C THR A 205 4.95 18.47 3.85
N GLU A 206 5.57 19.60 4.17
CA GLU A 206 5.73 20.04 5.57
C GLU A 206 4.43 20.62 6.17
N ASN A 207 3.30 20.53 5.46
CA ASN A 207 2.05 21.10 5.92
C ASN A 207 1.48 20.33 7.13
N MET A 208 0.86 21.07 8.05
CA MET A 208 0.20 20.55 9.26
C MET A 208 -1.04 19.67 8.97
N ASN A 209 -1.30 19.34 7.70
CA ASN A 209 -2.47 18.57 7.30
C ASN A 209 -2.29 17.08 7.61
N GLN A 210 -3.42 16.41 7.82
CA GLN A 210 -3.43 14.97 7.97
C GLN A 210 -3.09 14.31 6.63
N HIS A 211 -1.96 13.62 6.60
CA HIS A 211 -1.49 12.87 5.43
C HIS A 211 -2.15 11.49 5.39
N TYR A 212 -2.44 11.04 4.18
CA TYR A 212 -3.02 9.73 3.89
C TYR A 212 -2.06 8.96 2.99
N LEU A 213 -1.92 7.67 3.27
CA LEU A 213 -1.25 6.72 2.39
C LEU A 213 -2.32 6.00 1.59
N LEU A 214 -2.20 6.08 0.28
CA LEU A 214 -3.09 5.46 -0.69
C LEU A 214 -2.36 4.26 -1.31
N VAL A 215 -3.05 3.13 -1.42
CA VAL A 215 -2.51 1.94 -2.08
C VAL A 215 -3.51 1.40 -3.10
N GLY A 216 -2.99 0.99 -4.25
CA GLY A 216 -3.64 0.06 -5.14
C GLY A 216 -3.13 -1.35 -4.86
N LEU A 217 -4.05 -2.28 -4.71
CA LEU A 217 -3.77 -3.67 -4.33
C LEU A 217 -4.33 -4.60 -5.40
N ASP A 218 -3.62 -5.69 -5.66
CA ASP A 218 -4.20 -6.85 -6.33
C ASP A 218 -4.83 -7.80 -5.28
N ARG A 219 -4.84 -9.12 -5.52
CA ARG A 219 -5.37 -10.09 -4.54
C ARG A 219 -4.48 -10.30 -3.30
N PHE A 220 -3.20 -9.93 -3.35
CA PHE A 220 -2.22 -10.35 -2.35
C PHE A 220 -1.19 -9.28 -1.97
N LYS A 221 -0.97 -8.28 -2.82
CA LYS A 221 0.15 -7.35 -2.72
C LYS A 221 -0.19 -5.93 -3.15
N ILE A 222 0.66 -4.99 -2.72
CA ILE A 222 0.63 -3.59 -3.15
C ILE A 222 1.23 -3.49 -4.55
N VAL A 223 0.49 -2.88 -5.46
CA VAL A 223 0.87 -2.68 -6.88
C VAL A 223 0.91 -1.21 -7.29
N SER A 224 0.34 -0.32 -6.48
CA SER A 224 0.58 1.12 -6.55
C SER A 224 0.55 1.75 -5.15
N LEU A 225 1.23 2.88 -5.00
CA LEU A 225 1.40 3.59 -3.75
C LEU A 225 1.31 5.10 -4.02
N GLY A 226 0.68 5.86 -3.13
CA GLY A 226 0.65 7.32 -3.24
C GLY A 226 0.44 7.98 -1.90
N LEU A 227 0.73 9.27 -1.85
CA LEU A 227 0.48 10.15 -0.72
C LEU A 227 -0.59 11.17 -1.11
N GLY A 228 -1.38 11.58 -0.12
CA GLY A 228 -2.35 12.64 -0.31
C GLY A 228 -2.66 13.36 0.99
N GLU A 229 -3.26 14.53 0.87
CA GLU A 229 -3.65 15.38 1.98
C GLU A 229 -5.16 15.51 2.05
N LEU A 230 -5.70 15.53 3.26
CA LEU A 230 -7.12 15.82 3.45
C LEU A 230 -7.40 17.28 3.07
N THR A 231 -8.30 17.48 2.12
CA THR A 231 -8.77 18.81 1.74
C THR A 231 -9.89 19.26 2.68
N ASN A 232 -9.69 20.41 3.32
CA ASN A 232 -10.76 21.11 3.99
C ASN A 232 -11.47 21.96 2.93
N TYR A 233 -12.30 21.37 2.07
CA TYR A 233 -13.26 22.20 1.33
C TYR A 233 -14.34 22.64 2.32
N PRO A 234 -14.38 23.92 2.77
CA PRO A 234 -15.61 24.43 3.37
C PRO A 234 -16.67 24.28 2.29
N GLY A 235 -17.77 23.60 2.62
CA GLY A 235 -18.81 23.27 1.66
C GLY A 235 -19.08 24.46 0.75
N SER A 236 -18.88 24.27 -0.55
CA SER A 236 -19.41 25.19 -1.54
C SER A 236 -20.89 25.31 -1.23
N SER A 237 -21.27 26.45 -0.66
CA SER A 237 -22.63 26.90 -0.55
C SER A 237 -23.31 26.56 -1.86
N LEU A 238 -24.36 25.76 -1.77
CA LEU A 238 -25.28 25.49 -2.86
C LEU A 238 -25.94 26.83 -3.19
N GLU A 239 -25.24 27.70 -3.91
CA GLU A 239 -25.82 28.92 -4.44
C GLU A 239 -26.90 28.49 -5.42
N SER A 240 -28.11 28.91 -5.05
CA SER A 240 -29.37 28.75 -5.75
C SER A 240 -29.22 28.86 -7.26
N LEU A 241 -29.56 27.78 -7.97
CA LEU A 241 -30.01 27.88 -9.35
C LEU A 241 -31.17 28.89 -9.42
N PRO A 242 -31.13 29.91 -10.31
CA PRO A 242 -32.28 30.76 -10.51
C PRO A 242 -33.40 29.93 -11.12
N ARG A 243 -34.55 29.90 -10.43
CA ARG A 243 -35.81 29.43 -11.01
C ARG A 243 -36.20 30.43 -12.10
N ASN A 244 -36.01 30.04 -13.35
CA ASN A 244 -36.68 30.71 -14.46
C ASN A 244 -38.16 30.32 -14.42
N VAL A 245 -39.02 31.33 -14.24
CA VAL A 245 -40.43 31.34 -14.68
C VAL A 245 -40.48 32.30 -15.87
#